data_AF-A0A3M7APQ3-F1
#
_entry.id   AF-A0A3M7APQ3-F1
#
_cell.length_a   1.000
_cell.length_b   1.000
_cell.length_c   1.000
_cell.angle_alpha   90.00
_cell.angle_beta   90.00
_cell.angle_gamma   90.00
#
_symmetry.space_group_name_H-M   'P 1'
#
loop_
_entity.id
_entity.type
_entity.pdbx_description
1 polymer ?
#
loop_
_entity_poly.entity_id
_entity_poly.type
_entity_poly.pdbx_seq_one_letter_code
_entity_poly.pdbx_strand_id
1 'polypeptide(L)'
;MTKDATHQINLALPIMGGSAFALASAEGHPRLQTPRMTPEVYHGLKVIYTNRLRSCFTDCTKIATLTEAPEKSDYGDIDFIISFPKKPASSAPNWSALANGIGAAGFIWHGPKTASFAVPQDGSMHPEPAIRYHLQSDNPQDLYRSDQTPNTLYAQIDLELVENELFDWHTFYASYGDMSSLLGHIVRNLGFTCSDRGLWLRLQELDDCKKQPMPLNVADKDGTIVLSHDKTRVMHFLNLDAEVYERGFATRQELFEWLGKRRLIQWEVIDIRRDNADEKRREERRGVFKAFLNEWLPANRPSATTSGTEANNSSDKHSPDPEHPKIASMKDAKARIKLRARRSELAQEAATFFTKREEYACKHEAIVRNVRNAIASNILKDIVKQVTGKNDNKKLNEIIRAFKRFVRVHISSSQLPDGNAQSEPIAVLAGRDEGKGKTQVVLEISEEGHPDTESEVGTLLRERQVTDEEGRVETRYDLLDRDTVTSWLAQNWEELKVLERQKRKTATDADGRTQQSRLD
;
A
#
# COMPACT_ATOMS: atom_id res chain seq x y z
N MET A 1 -37.76 -31.93 -15.96
CA MET A 1 -38.78 -30.86 -15.89
C MET A 1 -38.49 -30.04 -14.65
N THR A 2 -37.57 -29.10 -14.82
CA THR A 2 -37.00 -28.23 -13.79
C THR A 2 -37.85 -26.96 -13.69
N LYS A 3 -38.26 -26.62 -12.47
CA LYS A 3 -39.02 -25.41 -12.16
C LYS A 3 -38.07 -24.22 -12.09
N ASP A 4 -38.37 -23.21 -12.90
CA ASP A 4 -37.82 -21.86 -12.82
C ASP A 4 -38.07 -21.25 -11.43
N ALA A 5 -37.01 -20.78 -10.79
CA ALA A 5 -37.06 -19.85 -9.67
C ALA A 5 -36.26 -18.60 -10.09
N THR A 6 -37.00 -17.59 -10.52
CA THR A 6 -36.49 -16.27 -10.86
C THR A 6 -36.02 -15.59 -9.56
N HIS A 7 -34.72 -15.63 -9.29
CA HIS A 7 -34.10 -14.77 -8.28
C HIS A 7 -33.94 -13.36 -8.87
N GLN A 8 -34.88 -12.48 -8.55
CA GLN A 8 -34.65 -11.03 -8.61
C GLN A 8 -33.59 -10.70 -7.56
N ILE A 9 -32.34 -10.60 -8.02
CA ILE A 9 -31.26 -9.99 -7.26
C ILE A 9 -31.60 -8.51 -7.16
N ASN A 10 -32.03 -8.08 -5.96
CA ASN A 10 -32.10 -6.67 -5.61
C ASN A 10 -30.72 -6.06 -5.85
N LEU A 11 -30.60 -5.31 -6.94
CA LEU A 11 -29.53 -4.35 -7.15
C LEU A 11 -29.60 -3.35 -6.01
N ALA A 12 -28.75 -3.55 -5.01
CA ALA A 12 -28.36 -2.48 -4.10
C ALA A 12 -27.89 -1.32 -4.98
N LEU A 13 -28.70 -0.26 -5.02
CA LEU A 13 -28.38 0.98 -5.72
C LEU A 13 -26.97 1.40 -5.29
N PRO A 14 -26.07 1.72 -6.23
CA PRO A 14 -24.71 2.11 -5.90
C PRO A 14 -24.77 3.34 -4.99
N ILE A 15 -24.31 3.19 -3.75
CA ILE A 15 -24.12 4.28 -2.81
C ILE A 15 -23.03 5.18 -3.41
N MET A 16 -23.44 6.18 -4.17
CA MET A 16 -22.59 7.29 -4.60
C MET A 16 -22.49 8.32 -3.47
N GLY A 17 -21.42 9.12 -3.45
CA GLY A 17 -21.14 10.14 -2.41
C GLY A 17 -22.31 11.10 -2.15
N GLY A 18 -22.34 11.72 -0.96
CA GLY A 18 -23.41 12.64 -0.54
C GLY A 18 -24.69 12.01 0.05
N SER A 19 -24.60 10.78 0.59
CA SER A 19 -25.76 10.03 1.10
C SER A 19 -25.71 9.73 2.61
N ALA A 20 -24.84 10.39 3.37
CA ALA A 20 -24.62 10.07 4.79
C ALA A 20 -25.91 10.23 5.62
N PHE A 21 -26.70 11.28 5.35
CA PHE A 21 -27.97 11.53 6.05
C PHE A 21 -29.14 10.68 5.55
N ALA A 22 -29.01 10.02 4.39
CA ALA A 22 -30.03 9.11 3.88
C ALA A 22 -30.18 7.85 4.76
N LEU A 23 -29.09 7.45 5.44
CA LEU A 23 -29.00 6.27 6.30
C LEU A 23 -28.85 6.62 7.79
N ALA A 24 -29.03 7.89 8.15
CA ALA A 24 -28.88 8.35 9.53
C ALA A 24 -30.23 8.71 10.17
N SER A 25 -30.32 8.54 11.48
CA SER A 25 -31.51 8.91 12.27
C SER A 25 -31.14 9.59 13.58
N ALA A 26 -32.05 10.41 14.09
CA ALA A 26 -32.03 10.99 15.41
C ALA A 26 -33.44 10.81 16.02
N GLU A 27 -33.50 10.40 17.29
CA GLU A 27 -34.77 10.13 17.97
C GLU A 27 -35.64 11.39 18.02
N GLY A 28 -36.91 11.27 17.62
CA GLY A 28 -37.84 12.40 17.60
C GLY A 28 -37.64 13.43 16.48
N HIS A 29 -36.71 13.20 15.55
CA HIS A 29 -36.41 14.15 14.46
C HIS A 29 -36.57 13.52 13.07
N PRO A 30 -37.09 14.28 12.08
CA PRO A 30 -37.21 13.80 10.71
C PRO A 30 -35.84 13.58 10.07
N ARG A 31 -35.80 12.75 9.02
CA ARG A 31 -34.61 12.57 8.20
C ARG A 31 -34.30 13.85 7.42
N LEU A 32 -33.04 14.27 7.43
CA LEU A 32 -32.57 15.41 6.63
C LEU A 32 -32.37 14.98 5.17
N GLN A 33 -33.05 15.66 4.25
CA GLN A 33 -32.95 15.39 2.82
C GLN A 33 -31.74 16.11 2.24
N THR A 34 -30.75 15.34 1.79
CA THR A 34 -29.54 15.86 1.13
C THR A 34 -29.49 15.46 -0.35
N PRO A 35 -30.35 16.02 -1.22
CA PRO A 35 -30.32 15.69 -2.65
C PRO A 35 -29.05 16.23 -3.32
N ARG A 36 -28.73 15.67 -4.50
CA ARG A 36 -27.66 16.15 -5.37
C ARG A 36 -27.87 17.62 -5.72
N MET A 37 -26.81 18.40 -5.71
CA MET A 37 -26.77 19.85 -5.99
C MET A 37 -26.41 20.13 -7.44
N THR A 38 -26.99 21.18 -8.01
CA THR A 38 -26.53 21.75 -9.29
C THR A 38 -25.18 22.46 -9.11
N PRO A 39 -24.42 22.72 -10.19
CA PRO A 39 -23.18 23.49 -10.10
C PRO A 39 -23.37 24.84 -9.42
N GLU A 40 -24.45 25.57 -9.71
CA GLU A 40 -24.70 26.90 -9.15
C GLU A 40 -24.87 26.84 -7.63
N VAL A 41 -25.69 25.91 -7.13
CA VAL A 41 -25.90 25.67 -5.69
C VAL A 41 -24.58 25.27 -5.03
N TYR A 42 -23.86 24.31 -5.61
CA TYR A 42 -22.59 23.82 -5.09
C TYR A 42 -21.54 24.93 -4.94
N HIS A 43 -21.33 25.74 -5.98
CA HIS A 43 -20.35 26.83 -5.94
C HIS A 43 -20.78 27.96 -4.98
N GLY A 44 -22.08 28.27 -4.91
CA GLY A 44 -22.62 29.23 -3.95
C GLY A 44 -22.36 28.80 -2.50
N LEU A 45 -22.68 27.54 -2.18
CA LEU A 45 -22.45 26.98 -0.85
C LEU A 45 -20.96 26.89 -0.51
N LYS A 46 -20.08 26.52 -1.47
CA LYS A 46 -18.62 26.55 -1.26
C LYS A 46 -18.15 27.89 -0.73
N VAL A 47 -18.58 29.00 -1.34
CA VAL A 47 -18.19 30.36 -0.90
C VAL A 47 -18.74 30.66 0.49
N ILE A 48 -20.03 30.39 0.72
CA ILE A 48 -20.70 30.67 2.01
C ILE A 48 -20.01 29.92 3.15
N TYR A 49 -19.83 28.61 3.01
CA TYR A 49 -19.29 27.79 4.09
C TYR A 49 -17.78 27.94 4.26
N THR A 50 -17.04 28.31 3.21
CA THR A 50 -15.65 28.74 3.37
C THR A 50 -15.56 29.93 4.34
N ASN A 51 -16.43 30.93 4.19
CA ASN A 51 -16.42 32.11 5.06
C ASN A 51 -16.88 31.80 6.50
N ARG A 52 -17.91 30.97 6.65
CA ARG A 52 -18.38 30.53 7.97
C ARG A 52 -17.32 29.73 8.71
N LEU A 53 -16.70 28.75 8.04
CA LEU A 53 -15.63 27.95 8.62
C LEU A 53 -14.43 28.81 9.02
N ARG A 54 -13.98 29.76 8.17
CA ARG A 54 -12.93 30.73 8.55
C ARG A 54 -13.27 31.53 9.81
N SER A 55 -14.54 31.86 9.99
CA SER A 55 -14.99 32.59 11.19
C SER A 55 -14.98 31.71 12.44
N CYS A 56 -15.21 30.40 12.29
CA CYS A 56 -15.11 29.43 13.38
C CYS A 56 -13.67 29.03 13.73
N PHE A 57 -12.72 29.15 12.79
CA PHE A 57 -11.32 28.77 12.95
C PHE A 57 -10.39 29.98 12.80
N THR A 58 -10.26 30.77 13.87
CA THR A 58 -9.51 32.05 13.89
C THR A 58 -7.99 31.89 13.97
N ASP A 59 -7.50 30.77 14.51
CA ASP A 59 -6.08 30.58 14.80
C ASP A 59 -5.40 29.83 13.65
N CYS A 60 -4.78 30.58 12.73
CA CYS A 60 -3.86 30.12 11.67
C CYS A 60 -4.21 28.80 10.98
N THR A 61 -5.50 28.58 10.72
CA THR A 61 -6.01 27.34 10.16
C THR A 61 -6.16 27.48 8.64
N LYS A 62 -5.42 26.67 7.88
CA LYS A 62 -5.63 26.55 6.43
C LYS A 62 -6.96 25.81 6.21
N ILE A 63 -7.76 26.33 5.28
CA ILE A 63 -9.03 25.72 4.86
C ILE A 63 -8.97 25.59 3.35
N ALA A 64 -9.21 24.38 2.86
CA ALA A 64 -9.32 24.08 1.44
C ALA A 64 -10.61 23.30 1.18
N THR A 65 -11.20 23.54 0.02
CA THR A 65 -12.20 22.63 -0.55
C THR A 65 -11.50 21.71 -1.51
N LEU A 66 -11.83 20.41 -1.51
CA LEU A 66 -11.28 19.51 -2.53
C LEU A 66 -11.72 19.95 -3.93
N THR A 67 -10.79 19.85 -4.87
CA THR A 67 -11.09 20.07 -6.28
C THR A 67 -11.78 18.82 -6.82
N GLU A 68 -12.89 19.02 -7.51
CA GLU A 68 -13.69 17.91 -8.04
C GLU A 68 -13.09 17.37 -9.34
N ALA A 69 -13.50 16.16 -9.73
CA ALA A 69 -13.22 15.69 -11.07
C ALA A 69 -13.87 16.64 -12.11
N PRO A 70 -13.17 16.97 -13.22
CA PRO A 70 -13.73 17.84 -14.26
C PRO A 70 -15.04 17.27 -14.84
N GLU A 71 -15.87 18.16 -15.40
CA GLU A 71 -17.13 17.82 -16.10
C GLU A 71 -18.24 17.20 -15.22
N LYS A 72 -18.16 17.28 -13.89
CA LYS A 72 -19.28 16.89 -13.01
C LYS A 72 -20.52 17.75 -13.28
N SER A 73 -21.62 17.09 -13.63
CA SER A 73 -22.93 17.73 -13.85
C SER A 73 -23.69 18.02 -12.56
N ASP A 74 -23.38 17.29 -11.48
CA ASP A 74 -24.04 17.40 -10.18
C ASP A 74 -23.12 16.90 -9.04
N TYR A 75 -23.43 17.34 -7.81
CA TYR A 75 -22.57 17.16 -6.63
C TYR A 75 -23.37 16.59 -5.45
N GLY A 76 -22.82 15.64 -4.69
CA GLY A 76 -23.51 15.03 -3.55
C GLY A 76 -23.22 15.74 -2.23
N ASP A 77 -21.98 16.17 -2.09
CA ASP A 77 -21.34 16.69 -0.89
C ASP A 77 -20.37 17.81 -1.26
N ILE A 78 -19.92 18.56 -0.25
CA ILE A 78 -18.80 19.50 -0.35
C ILE A 78 -17.73 19.07 0.66
N ASP A 79 -16.59 18.63 0.17
CA ASP A 79 -15.46 18.22 1.01
C ASP A 79 -14.58 19.42 1.41
N PHE A 80 -14.49 19.68 2.71
CA PHE A 80 -13.57 20.63 3.31
C PHE A 80 -12.46 19.94 4.08
N ILE A 81 -11.22 20.34 3.81
CA ILE A 81 -10.04 19.97 4.57
C ILE A 81 -9.62 21.17 5.42
N ILE A 82 -9.36 20.92 6.70
CA ILE A 82 -8.97 21.94 7.67
C ILE A 82 -7.67 21.51 8.36
N SER A 83 -6.68 22.41 8.39
CA SER A 83 -5.40 22.12 9.03
C SER A 83 -5.49 22.26 10.55
N PHE A 84 -4.80 21.39 11.30
CA PHE A 84 -4.68 21.52 12.76
C PHE A 84 -3.25 21.28 13.27
N PRO A 85 -2.84 21.90 14.39
CA PRO A 85 -1.51 21.74 14.97
C PRO A 85 -1.33 20.41 15.71
N LYS A 86 -0.13 19.83 15.64
CA LYS A 86 0.22 18.51 16.16
C LYS A 86 0.92 18.59 17.53
N LYS A 87 0.24 18.97 18.64
CA LYS A 87 0.57 18.70 20.09
C LYS A 87 -0.10 19.68 21.10
N PRO A 88 -0.09 19.37 22.42
CA PRO A 88 -0.79 18.27 23.07
C PRO A 88 -2.20 18.66 23.56
N ALA A 89 -2.70 19.86 23.23
CA ALA A 89 -3.92 20.43 23.82
C ALA A 89 -5.04 20.79 22.82
N SER A 90 -4.90 20.51 21.51
CA SER A 90 -6.05 20.57 20.62
C SER A 90 -6.84 19.27 20.73
N SER A 91 -7.80 19.24 21.65
CA SER A 91 -8.96 18.36 21.50
C SER A 91 -9.55 18.59 20.12
N ALA A 92 -10.07 17.53 19.48
CA ALA A 92 -10.92 17.67 18.30
C ALA A 92 -11.94 18.81 18.52
N PRO A 93 -12.25 19.62 17.50
CA PRO A 93 -13.21 20.70 17.63
C PRO A 93 -14.50 20.12 18.19
N ASN A 94 -15.16 20.89 19.06
CA ASN A 94 -16.49 20.53 19.51
C ASN A 94 -17.42 20.57 18.29
N TRP A 95 -17.69 19.39 17.72
CA TRP A 95 -18.46 19.25 16.49
C TRP A 95 -19.86 19.86 16.58
N SER A 96 -20.49 19.82 17.77
CA SER A 96 -21.78 20.46 18.00
C SER A 96 -21.67 21.98 17.98
N ALA A 97 -20.66 22.57 18.64
CA ALA A 97 -20.42 24.01 18.59
C ALA A 97 -20.12 24.48 17.16
N LEU A 98 -19.33 23.70 16.41
CA LEU A 98 -19.04 23.99 15.01
C LEU A 98 -20.30 23.89 14.14
N ALA A 99 -21.11 22.84 14.30
CA ALA A 99 -22.36 22.66 13.56
C ALA A 99 -23.28 23.88 13.72
N ASN A 100 -23.43 24.36 14.96
CA ASN A 100 -24.19 25.57 15.26
C ASN A 100 -23.54 26.82 14.64
N GLY A 101 -22.22 26.97 14.77
CA GLY A 101 -21.48 28.11 14.24
C GLY A 101 -21.58 28.27 12.72
N ILE A 102 -21.66 27.15 11.99
CA ILE A 102 -21.86 27.17 10.52
C ILE A 102 -23.34 27.19 10.10
N GLY A 103 -24.27 27.08 11.04
CA GLY A 103 -25.71 27.09 10.79
C GLY A 103 -26.26 25.77 10.22
N ALA A 104 -25.68 24.63 10.61
CA ALA A 104 -26.16 23.30 10.22
C ALA A 104 -27.46 22.92 10.96
N ALA A 105 -28.33 22.15 10.30
CA ALA A 105 -29.51 21.55 10.92
C ALA A 105 -29.17 20.27 11.69
N GLY A 106 -28.16 19.54 11.22
CA GLY A 106 -27.68 18.36 11.90
C GLY A 106 -26.28 17.96 11.49
N PHE A 107 -25.69 17.04 12.26
CA PHE A 107 -24.35 16.54 12.01
C PHE A 107 -24.21 15.06 12.37
N ILE A 108 -23.33 14.36 11.64
CA ILE A 108 -22.92 12.98 11.90
C ILE A 108 -21.45 12.99 12.31
N TRP A 109 -21.16 12.36 13.44
CA TRP A 109 -19.80 12.25 13.94
C TRP A 109 -19.22 10.88 13.54
N HIS A 110 -18.28 10.87 12.59
CA HIS A 110 -17.63 9.64 12.08
C HIS A 110 -16.39 9.25 12.89
N GLY A 111 -15.65 10.24 13.40
CA GLY A 111 -14.43 9.98 14.17
C GLY A 111 -13.79 11.25 14.72
N PRO A 112 -12.65 11.16 15.41
CA PRO A 112 -12.03 12.30 16.07
C PRO A 112 -11.63 13.44 15.11
N LYS A 113 -11.52 13.16 13.82
CA LYS A 113 -11.07 14.13 12.80
C LYS A 113 -12.05 14.31 11.65
N THR A 114 -13.22 13.67 11.69
CA THR A 114 -14.15 13.66 10.56
C THR A 114 -15.60 13.76 11.02
N ALA A 115 -16.35 14.63 10.35
CA ALA A 115 -17.78 14.83 10.57
C ALA A 115 -18.47 15.27 9.27
N SER A 116 -19.74 14.90 9.14
CA SER A 116 -20.63 15.38 8.07
C SER A 116 -21.68 16.32 8.65
N PHE A 117 -22.03 17.37 7.93
CA PHE A 117 -23.04 18.35 8.33
C PHE A 117 -24.13 18.45 7.27
N ALA A 118 -25.38 18.56 7.69
CA ALA A 118 -26.51 18.87 6.83
C ALA A 118 -26.83 20.36 6.99
N VAL A 119 -26.69 21.12 5.92
CA VAL A 119 -26.79 22.58 5.95
C VAL A 119 -27.80 23.09 4.92
N PRO A 120 -28.55 24.18 5.16
CA PRO A 120 -29.57 24.63 4.20
C PRO A 120 -28.99 24.91 2.79
N GLN A 121 -29.65 24.41 1.73
CA GLN A 121 -29.19 24.61 0.34
C GLN A 121 -29.33 26.06 -0.15
N ASP A 122 -30.20 26.85 0.46
CA ASP A 122 -30.34 28.28 0.18
C ASP A 122 -29.21 29.11 0.81
N GLY A 123 -28.31 28.48 1.58
CA GLY A 123 -27.21 29.14 2.25
C GLY A 123 -27.64 29.92 3.50
N SER A 124 -28.89 29.80 3.97
CA SER A 124 -29.32 30.37 5.25
C SER A 124 -28.65 29.67 6.43
N MET A 125 -28.85 30.20 7.65
CA MET A 125 -28.49 29.49 8.89
C MET A 125 -29.74 28.79 9.41
N HIS A 126 -29.61 27.51 9.78
CA HIS A 126 -30.71 26.82 10.44
C HIS A 126 -31.06 27.53 11.77
N PRO A 127 -32.34 27.81 12.05
CA PRO A 127 -32.72 28.62 13.19
C PRO A 127 -32.63 27.88 14.53
N GLU A 128 -32.74 26.54 14.50
CA GLU A 128 -32.65 25.70 15.69
C GLU A 128 -31.25 25.11 15.85
N PRO A 129 -30.85 24.75 17.08
CA PRO A 129 -29.58 24.09 17.34
C PRO A 129 -29.41 22.80 16.54
N ALA A 130 -28.19 22.55 16.05
CA ALA A 130 -27.86 21.39 15.26
C ALA A 130 -28.02 20.09 16.06
N ILE A 131 -28.75 19.13 15.49
CA ILE A 131 -29.02 17.83 16.09
C ILE A 131 -27.97 16.80 15.65
N ARG A 132 -27.57 15.92 16.57
CA ARG A 132 -26.67 14.81 16.25
C ARG A 132 -27.45 13.63 15.66
N TYR A 133 -27.04 13.20 14.47
CA TYR A 133 -27.55 12.00 13.82
C TYR A 133 -26.58 10.82 13.99
N HIS A 134 -27.13 9.61 14.03
CA HIS A 134 -26.39 8.35 14.12
C HIS A 134 -26.64 7.50 12.87
N LEU A 135 -25.59 6.93 12.29
CA LEU A 135 -25.71 5.95 11.19
C LEU A 135 -26.42 4.70 11.71
N GLN A 136 -27.45 4.26 10.99
CA GLN A 136 -28.15 3.01 11.32
C GLN A 136 -27.28 1.80 10.94
N SER A 137 -27.07 0.88 11.87
CA SER A 137 -26.50 -0.44 11.57
C SER A 137 -27.59 -1.33 10.98
N ASP A 138 -27.53 -1.60 9.67
CA ASP A 138 -28.26 -2.65 8.91
C ASP A 138 -29.42 -3.37 9.63
N ASN A 139 -30.47 -2.65 10.01
CA ASN A 139 -31.71 -3.28 10.48
C ASN A 139 -32.90 -2.67 9.72
N PRO A 140 -33.42 -3.36 8.69
CA PRO A 140 -34.35 -2.78 7.73
C PRO A 140 -35.79 -2.62 8.25
N GLN A 141 -36.03 -2.70 9.56
CA GLN A 141 -37.40 -2.71 10.12
C GLN A 141 -37.91 -1.36 10.64
N ASP A 142 -37.07 -0.32 10.80
CA ASP A 142 -37.53 1.00 11.28
C ASP A 142 -37.52 2.07 10.17
N LEU A 143 -38.04 1.73 8.99
CA LEU A 143 -38.40 2.71 7.97
C LEU A 143 -39.70 3.42 8.37
N TYR A 144 -39.68 4.21 9.44
CA TYR A 144 -40.72 5.22 9.67
C TYR A 144 -40.60 6.28 8.57
N ARG A 145 -41.39 6.07 7.51
CA ARG A 145 -41.68 7.07 6.50
C ARG A 145 -42.52 8.14 7.18
N SER A 146 -41.87 9.19 7.66
CA SER A 146 -42.56 10.45 7.94
C SER A 146 -43.09 10.98 6.61
N ASP A 147 -44.40 10.94 6.40
CA ASP A 147 -45.10 11.48 5.23
C ASP A 147 -45.07 13.03 5.15
N GLN A 148 -44.31 13.69 6.02
CA GLN A 148 -44.03 15.12 5.90
C GLN A 148 -42.81 15.31 5.00
N THR A 149 -43.04 15.72 3.75
CA THR A 149 -42.00 16.32 2.91
C THR A 149 -41.43 17.53 3.66
N PRO A 150 -40.17 17.50 4.11
CA PRO A 150 -39.56 18.68 4.72
C PRO A 150 -39.52 19.78 3.66
N ASN A 151 -39.97 20.99 4.02
CA ASN A 151 -39.99 22.13 3.10
C ASN A 151 -38.57 22.63 2.75
N THR A 152 -37.56 22.16 3.48
CA THR A 152 -36.16 22.60 3.38
C THR A 152 -35.28 21.47 2.87
N LEU A 153 -34.55 21.76 1.78
CA LEU A 153 -33.50 20.89 1.27
C LEU A 153 -32.16 21.23 1.92
N TYR A 154 -31.37 20.21 2.21
CA TYR A 154 -30.05 20.35 2.80
C TYR A 154 -28.95 19.93 1.82
N ALA A 155 -27.76 20.48 1.98
CA ALA A 155 -26.53 20.00 1.36
C ALA A 155 -25.72 19.25 2.41
N GLN A 156 -25.01 18.21 1.99
CA GLN A 156 -24.02 17.54 2.81
C GLN A 156 -22.69 18.30 2.71
N ILE A 157 -22.10 18.63 3.85
CA ILE A 157 -20.72 19.13 3.96
C ILE A 157 -19.91 18.10 4.73
N ASP A 158 -18.87 17.58 4.12
CA ASP A 158 -17.94 16.66 4.77
C ASP A 158 -16.69 17.43 5.17
N LEU A 159 -16.28 17.27 6.43
CA LEU A 159 -15.16 18.00 7.00
C LEU A 159 -14.15 17.02 7.58
N GLU A 160 -12.90 17.16 7.14
CA GLU A 160 -11.76 16.41 7.63
C GLU A 160 -10.67 17.31 8.21
N LEU A 161 -10.14 16.92 9.37
CA LEU A 161 -9.04 17.59 10.03
C LEU A 161 -7.73 16.88 9.68
N VAL A 162 -6.77 17.65 9.14
CA VAL A 162 -5.46 17.15 8.72
C VAL A 162 -4.35 17.91 9.43
N GLU A 163 -3.27 17.21 9.79
CA GLU A 163 -2.12 17.85 10.45
C GLU A 163 -1.53 18.94 9.56
N ASN A 164 -1.13 20.08 10.13
CA ASN A 164 -0.57 21.22 9.38
C ASN A 164 0.54 20.80 8.40
N GLU A 165 1.40 19.86 8.81
CA GLU A 165 2.51 19.31 8.02
C GLU A 165 2.04 18.52 6.79
N LEU A 166 0.86 17.92 6.83
CA LEU A 166 0.31 17.05 5.79
C LEU A 166 -0.77 17.73 4.94
N PHE A 167 -1.21 18.93 5.31
CA PHE A 167 -2.36 19.60 4.69
C PHE A 167 -2.23 19.75 3.17
N ASP A 168 -1.10 20.25 2.69
CA ASP A 168 -0.90 20.51 1.25
C ASP A 168 -0.83 19.19 0.45
N TRP A 169 -0.22 18.14 1.05
CA TRP A 169 -0.19 16.80 0.48
C TRP A 169 -1.57 16.15 0.42
N HIS A 170 -2.30 16.20 1.53
CA HIS A 170 -3.62 15.56 1.64
C HIS A 170 -4.61 16.19 0.68
N THR A 171 -4.60 17.52 0.57
CA THR A 171 -5.41 18.25 -0.41
C THR A 171 -5.06 17.82 -1.83
N PHE A 172 -3.77 17.67 -2.15
CA PHE A 172 -3.33 17.12 -3.44
C PHE A 172 -3.83 15.69 -3.67
N TYR A 173 -3.64 14.81 -2.69
CA TYR A 173 -3.96 13.39 -2.78
C TYR A 173 -5.48 13.13 -2.90
N ALA A 174 -6.30 13.90 -2.21
CA ALA A 174 -7.75 13.72 -2.19
C ALA A 174 -8.49 14.49 -3.31
N SER A 175 -7.81 15.41 -4.01
CA SER A 175 -8.42 16.17 -5.12
C SER A 175 -8.57 15.34 -6.40
N TYR A 176 -9.46 15.81 -7.28
CA TYR A 176 -9.83 15.22 -8.56
C TYR A 176 -10.44 13.81 -8.43
N GLY A 177 -11.08 13.52 -7.29
CA GLY A 177 -11.76 12.27 -7.01
C GLY A 177 -10.80 11.07 -6.99
N ASP A 178 -10.81 10.28 -8.05
CA ASP A 178 -10.03 9.02 -8.13
C ASP A 178 -8.58 9.21 -8.59
N MET A 179 -8.08 10.44 -8.71
CA MET A 179 -6.71 10.71 -9.20
C MET A 179 -5.63 9.98 -8.37
N SER A 180 -5.71 9.99 -7.04
CA SER A 180 -4.76 9.25 -6.20
C SER A 180 -4.78 7.74 -6.43
N SER A 181 -5.95 7.19 -6.73
CA SER A 181 -6.09 5.79 -7.09
C SER A 181 -5.41 5.52 -8.43
N LEU A 182 -5.67 6.33 -9.47
CA LEU A 182 -4.99 6.24 -10.76
C LEU A 182 -3.47 6.34 -10.62
N LEU A 183 -2.98 7.35 -9.91
CA LEU A 183 -1.56 7.56 -9.65
C LEU A 183 -0.96 6.35 -8.91
N GLY A 184 -1.66 5.85 -7.90
CA GLY A 184 -1.28 4.65 -7.16
C GLY A 184 -1.11 3.44 -8.08
N HIS A 185 -2.00 3.25 -9.06
CA HIS A 185 -1.89 2.15 -10.03
C HIS A 185 -0.67 2.32 -10.94
N ILE A 186 -0.44 3.51 -11.49
CA ILE A 186 0.70 3.81 -12.37
C ILE A 186 2.03 3.48 -11.67
N VAL A 187 2.19 3.94 -10.42
CA VAL A 187 3.50 3.87 -9.74
C VAL A 187 3.75 2.55 -9.01
N ARG A 188 2.72 1.73 -8.78
CA ARG A 188 2.84 0.56 -7.90
C ARG A 188 3.73 -0.55 -8.45
N ASN A 189 3.68 -0.82 -9.75
CA ASN A 189 4.54 -1.83 -10.38
C ASN A 189 6.01 -1.36 -10.43
N LEU A 190 6.24 -0.05 -10.42
CA LEU A 190 7.56 0.57 -10.34
C LEU A 190 8.14 0.62 -8.92
N GLY A 191 7.42 0.06 -7.93
CA GLY A 191 7.90 -0.03 -6.56
C GLY A 191 7.57 1.17 -5.69
N PHE A 192 6.66 2.04 -6.10
CA PHE A 192 6.20 3.12 -5.24
C PHE A 192 4.82 2.84 -4.65
N THR A 193 4.44 3.60 -3.63
CA THR A 193 3.10 3.62 -3.06
C THR A 193 2.75 5.06 -2.74
N CYS A 194 1.65 5.55 -3.32
CA CYS A 194 1.10 6.86 -3.01
C CYS A 194 0.00 6.68 -1.95
N SER A 195 0.13 7.37 -0.83
CA SER A 195 -0.80 7.31 0.30
C SER A 195 -1.21 8.71 0.73
N ASP A 196 -2.21 8.81 1.61
CA ASP A 196 -2.61 10.03 2.33
C ASP A 196 -1.46 10.67 3.14
N ARG A 197 -0.36 9.96 3.39
CA ARG A 197 0.80 10.47 4.14
C ARG A 197 2.04 10.78 3.31
N GLY A 198 2.02 10.52 2.01
CA GLY A 198 3.17 10.77 1.13
C GLY A 198 3.39 9.71 0.07
N LEU A 199 4.46 9.91 -0.69
CA LEU A 199 5.03 8.92 -1.59
C LEU A 199 6.03 8.03 -0.83
N TRP A 200 5.92 6.72 -1.01
CA TRP A 200 6.78 5.72 -0.41
C TRP A 200 7.50 4.92 -1.48
N LEU A 201 8.76 4.58 -1.21
CA LEU A 201 9.50 3.54 -1.94
C LEU A 201 9.28 2.20 -1.23
N ARG A 202 8.92 1.18 -2.00
CA ARG A 202 8.76 -0.20 -1.57
C ARG A 202 9.92 -1.02 -2.13
N LEU A 203 10.69 -1.65 -1.25
CA LEU A 203 11.83 -2.48 -1.65
C LEU A 203 11.34 -3.72 -2.41
N GLN A 204 12.14 -4.19 -3.36
CA GLN A 204 11.79 -5.35 -4.19
C GLN A 204 11.70 -6.61 -3.34
N GLU A 205 12.58 -6.70 -2.34
CA GLU A 205 12.70 -7.80 -1.39
C GLU A 205 11.39 -8.01 -0.63
N LEU A 206 10.69 -6.93 -0.26
CA LEU A 206 9.39 -7.00 0.39
C LEU A 206 8.32 -7.63 -0.51
N ASP A 207 8.33 -7.28 -1.81
CA ASP A 207 7.38 -7.85 -2.76
C ASP A 207 7.68 -9.32 -3.04
N ASP A 208 8.95 -9.71 -3.07
CA ASP A 208 9.36 -11.10 -3.29
C ASP A 208 9.02 -11.97 -2.07
N CYS A 209 9.13 -11.44 -0.86
CA CYS A 209 8.71 -12.12 0.38
C CYS A 209 7.23 -12.48 0.43
N LYS A 210 6.38 -11.71 -0.24
CA LYS A 210 4.93 -11.92 -0.21
C LYS A 210 4.45 -12.91 -1.26
N LYS A 211 5.32 -13.33 -2.19
CA LYS A 211 4.98 -14.27 -3.26
C LYS A 211 5.19 -15.72 -2.82
N GLN A 212 4.42 -16.61 -3.43
CA GLN A 212 4.62 -18.06 -3.35
C GLN A 212 5.93 -18.44 -4.07
N PRO A 213 6.59 -19.55 -3.71
CA PRO A 213 6.11 -20.68 -2.90
C PRO A 213 6.31 -20.57 -1.38
N MET A 214 7.04 -19.57 -0.87
CA MET A 214 7.27 -19.39 0.56
C MET A 214 6.98 -17.95 0.99
N PRO A 215 5.71 -17.59 1.24
CA PRO A 215 5.38 -16.26 1.75
C PRO A 215 5.96 -16.09 3.16
N LEU A 216 6.81 -15.09 3.32
CA LEU A 216 7.40 -14.70 4.59
C LEU A 216 6.56 -13.60 5.23
N ASN A 217 6.35 -13.69 6.54
CA ASN A 217 5.64 -12.68 7.32
C ASN A 217 6.57 -11.50 7.65
N VAL A 218 6.91 -10.69 6.66
CA VAL A 218 7.68 -9.45 6.80
C VAL A 218 6.71 -8.28 6.85
N ALA A 219 6.83 -7.43 7.88
CA ALA A 219 5.96 -6.26 8.02
C ALA A 219 6.30 -5.20 6.97
N ASP A 220 5.28 -4.56 6.40
CA ASP A 220 5.45 -3.58 5.32
C ASP A 220 6.43 -2.46 5.67
N LYS A 221 6.37 -1.96 6.92
CA LYS A 221 7.27 -0.93 7.44
C LYS A 221 8.76 -1.30 7.39
N ASP A 222 9.08 -2.59 7.34
CA ASP A 222 10.47 -3.08 7.29
C ASP A 222 11.02 -3.03 5.87
N GLY A 223 10.15 -2.95 4.85
CA GLY A 223 10.51 -2.88 3.44
C GLY A 223 10.00 -1.64 2.72
N THR A 224 9.58 -0.60 3.45
CA THR A 224 9.16 0.69 2.88
C THR A 224 9.94 1.86 3.46
N ILE A 225 10.10 2.89 2.64
CA ILE A 225 10.81 4.14 2.95
C ILE A 225 9.91 5.30 2.55
N VAL A 226 9.66 6.24 3.47
CA VAL A 226 8.97 7.50 3.13
C VAL A 226 9.91 8.35 2.29
N LEU A 227 9.50 8.72 1.09
CA LEU A 227 10.28 9.61 0.23
C LEU A 227 9.96 11.07 0.55
N SER A 228 8.70 11.46 0.47
CA SER A 228 8.27 12.84 0.67
C SER A 228 6.75 12.96 0.83
N HIS A 229 6.32 13.98 1.57
CA HIS A 229 4.95 14.52 1.54
C HIS A 229 4.89 15.91 0.88
N ASP A 230 6.00 16.42 0.34
CA ASP A 230 5.98 17.64 -0.49
C ASP A 230 5.41 17.30 -1.88
N LYS A 231 4.19 17.77 -2.16
CA LYS A 231 3.49 17.51 -3.44
C LYS A 231 4.30 17.97 -4.65
N THR A 232 5.00 19.10 -4.56
CA THR A 232 5.78 19.67 -5.67
C THR A 232 7.01 18.81 -5.96
N ARG A 233 7.74 18.39 -4.92
CA ARG A 233 8.87 17.47 -5.07
C ARG A 233 8.44 16.12 -5.61
N VAL A 234 7.30 15.60 -5.15
CA VAL A 234 6.75 14.34 -5.66
C VAL A 234 6.32 14.47 -7.11
N MET A 235 5.59 15.52 -7.49
CA MET A 235 5.21 15.78 -8.87
C MET A 235 6.45 15.88 -9.76
N HIS A 236 7.47 16.64 -9.36
CA HIS A 236 8.73 16.76 -10.10
C HIS A 236 9.43 15.41 -10.28
N PHE A 237 9.56 14.61 -9.22
CA PHE A 237 10.10 13.25 -9.33
C PHE A 237 9.27 12.38 -10.28
N LEU A 238 7.95 12.42 -10.17
CA LEU A 238 7.05 11.65 -11.04
C LEU A 238 6.96 12.21 -12.47
N ASN A 239 7.66 13.31 -12.76
CA ASN A 239 7.59 14.04 -14.03
C ASN A 239 6.17 14.51 -14.37
N LEU A 240 5.43 14.87 -13.32
CA LEU A 240 4.14 15.53 -13.37
C LEU A 240 4.36 17.04 -13.23
N ASP A 241 3.58 17.82 -13.97
CA ASP A 241 3.75 19.26 -14.07
C ASP A 241 2.96 19.97 -12.97
N ALA A 242 3.68 20.51 -11.99
CA ALA A 242 3.08 21.18 -10.85
C ALA A 242 2.29 22.42 -11.27
N GLU A 243 2.76 23.19 -12.26
CA GLU A 243 2.07 24.40 -12.70
C GLU A 243 0.74 24.08 -13.38
N VAL A 244 0.72 23.02 -14.22
CA VAL A 244 -0.53 22.53 -14.81
C VAL A 244 -1.50 22.08 -13.72
N TYR A 245 -1.02 21.37 -12.70
CA TYR A 245 -1.86 20.93 -11.58
C TYR A 245 -2.46 22.10 -10.81
N GLU A 246 -1.67 23.13 -10.49
CA GLU A 246 -2.15 24.31 -9.75
C GLU A 246 -3.11 25.18 -10.58
N ARG A 247 -2.96 25.23 -11.92
CA ARG A 247 -3.98 25.86 -12.79
C ARG A 247 -5.29 25.08 -12.84
N GLY A 248 -5.21 23.77 -12.63
CA GLY A 248 -6.32 22.83 -12.72
C GLY A 248 -6.67 22.39 -14.14
N PHE A 249 -7.64 21.50 -14.23
CA PHE A 249 -8.06 20.83 -15.47
C PHE A 249 -9.50 21.20 -15.82
N ALA A 250 -9.73 21.66 -17.04
CA ALA A 250 -11.07 21.98 -17.53
C ALA A 250 -11.83 20.72 -17.97
N THR A 251 -11.10 19.71 -18.46
CA THR A 251 -11.67 18.47 -18.99
C THR A 251 -11.02 17.23 -18.36
N ARG A 252 -11.73 16.10 -18.40
CA ARG A 252 -11.15 14.81 -17.95
C ARG A 252 -9.96 14.39 -18.82
N GLN A 253 -10.01 14.75 -20.11
CA GLN A 253 -8.92 14.48 -21.05
C GLN A 253 -7.63 15.17 -20.63
N GLU A 254 -7.67 16.45 -20.23
CA GLU A 254 -6.48 17.17 -19.76
C GLU A 254 -5.87 16.52 -18.50
N LEU A 255 -6.72 16.08 -17.56
CA LEU A 255 -6.27 15.33 -16.39
C LEU A 255 -5.56 14.02 -16.79
N PHE A 256 -6.13 13.29 -17.76
CA PHE A 256 -5.56 12.04 -18.27
C PHE A 256 -4.23 12.27 -19.01
N GLU A 257 -4.12 13.34 -19.80
CA GLU A 257 -2.88 13.71 -20.49
C GLU A 257 -1.78 14.10 -19.50
N TRP A 258 -2.14 14.81 -18.44
CA TRP A 258 -1.22 15.17 -17.36
C TRP A 258 -0.72 13.94 -16.58
N LEU A 259 -1.62 13.03 -16.19
CA LEU A 259 -1.26 11.71 -15.62
C LEU A 259 -0.48 10.85 -16.63
N GLY A 260 -0.77 11.06 -17.92
CA GLY A 260 -0.28 10.36 -19.10
C GLY A 260 1.19 10.59 -19.44
N LYS A 261 1.89 11.49 -18.75
CA LYS A 261 3.25 11.89 -19.14
C LYS A 261 4.23 10.70 -19.11
N ARG A 262 4.97 10.55 -20.22
CA ARG A 262 5.59 9.29 -20.70
C ARG A 262 6.66 8.63 -19.83
N ARG A 263 7.14 9.24 -18.74
CA ARG A 263 8.25 8.70 -17.92
C ARG A 263 7.84 7.50 -17.06
N LEU A 264 6.59 7.47 -16.59
CA LEU A 264 6.09 6.44 -15.67
C LEU A 264 5.18 5.40 -16.33
N ILE A 265 4.65 5.70 -17.52
CA ILE A 265 3.77 4.80 -18.25
C ILE A 265 4.62 3.81 -19.04
N GLN A 266 4.80 2.62 -18.48
CA GLN A 266 5.34 1.46 -19.19
C GLN A 266 4.19 0.60 -19.72
N TRP A 267 3.88 0.78 -21.00
CA TRP A 267 2.78 0.12 -21.69
C TRP A 267 2.81 -1.40 -21.56
N GLU A 268 3.99 -2.01 -21.51
CA GLU A 268 4.18 -3.47 -21.38
C GLU A 268 3.92 -3.98 -19.94
N VAL A 269 3.89 -3.09 -18.96
CA VAL A 269 3.73 -3.39 -17.53
C VAL A 269 2.32 -3.10 -17.04
N ILE A 270 1.63 -2.17 -17.71
CA ILE A 270 0.21 -1.88 -17.49
C ILE A 270 -0.64 -3.09 -17.91
N ASP A 271 -0.21 -3.82 -18.96
CA ASP A 271 -0.82 -5.07 -19.41
C ASP A 271 -0.60 -6.26 -18.46
N ILE A 272 0.28 -6.15 -17.46
CA ILE A 272 0.40 -7.16 -16.40
C ILE A 272 -0.81 -7.00 -15.48
N ARG A 273 -1.95 -7.47 -15.98
CA ARG A 273 -3.26 -7.42 -15.34
C ARG A 273 -3.15 -8.09 -13.99
N ARG A 274 -3.67 -7.39 -12.99
CA ARG A 274 -3.93 -7.99 -11.68
C ARG A 274 -5.28 -8.64 -11.73
N ASP A 275 -5.28 -9.96 -11.62
CA ASP A 275 -6.50 -10.72 -11.40
C ASP A 275 -6.82 -10.70 -9.89
N ASN A 276 -7.23 -9.54 -9.38
CA ASN A 276 -7.70 -9.41 -8.00
C ASN A 276 -9.16 -8.93 -7.98
N ALA A 277 -10.03 -9.72 -7.37
CA ALA A 277 -11.47 -9.46 -7.29
C ALA A 277 -11.81 -8.09 -6.68
N ASP A 278 -10.99 -7.58 -5.75
CA ASP A 278 -11.19 -6.25 -5.13
C ASP A 278 -10.81 -5.08 -6.05
N GLU A 279 -9.93 -5.31 -7.02
CA GLU A 279 -9.53 -4.33 -8.03
C GLU A 279 -10.60 -4.25 -9.11
N LYS A 280 -11.11 -5.41 -9.55
CA LYS A 280 -12.25 -5.52 -10.47
C LYS A 280 -13.53 -4.91 -9.90
N ARG A 281 -13.83 -5.13 -8.62
CA ARG A 281 -14.95 -4.47 -7.92
C ARG A 281 -14.76 -2.95 -7.83
N ARG A 282 -13.51 -2.47 -7.70
CA ARG A 282 -13.20 -1.02 -7.70
C ARG A 282 -13.35 -0.41 -9.09
N GLU A 283 -12.88 -1.11 -10.13
CA GLU A 283 -13.03 -0.75 -11.54
C GLU A 283 -14.50 -0.57 -11.95
N GLU A 284 -15.36 -1.49 -11.51
CA GLU A 284 -16.80 -1.46 -11.84
C GLU A 284 -17.54 -0.28 -11.19
N ARG A 285 -17.07 0.20 -10.03
CA ARG A 285 -17.73 1.26 -9.25
C ARG A 285 -17.23 2.68 -9.57
N ARG A 286 -16.09 2.83 -10.26
CA ARG A 286 -15.38 4.11 -10.41
C ARG A 286 -15.22 4.52 -11.87
N GLY A 287 -16.05 5.46 -12.32
CA GLY A 287 -16.12 5.86 -13.73
C GLY A 287 -14.83 6.48 -14.29
N VAL A 288 -14.15 7.34 -13.53
CA VAL A 288 -12.88 7.98 -13.95
C VAL A 288 -11.76 6.94 -14.07
N PHE A 289 -11.73 5.99 -13.15
CA PHE A 289 -10.77 4.89 -13.15
C PHE A 289 -10.88 4.03 -14.42
N LYS A 290 -12.10 3.60 -14.73
CA LYS A 290 -12.41 2.82 -15.93
C LYS A 290 -12.03 3.57 -17.21
N ALA A 291 -12.41 4.85 -17.32
CA ALA A 291 -12.15 5.66 -18.50
C ALA A 291 -10.64 5.83 -18.77
N PHE A 292 -9.82 6.02 -17.73
CA PHE A 292 -8.38 6.14 -17.94
C PHE A 292 -7.74 4.81 -18.35
N LEU A 293 -7.94 3.75 -17.55
CA LEU A 293 -7.19 2.51 -17.74
C LEU A 293 -7.69 1.65 -18.91
N ASN A 294 -9.01 1.61 -19.14
CA ASN A 294 -9.61 0.71 -20.11
C ASN A 294 -9.88 1.37 -21.47
N GLU A 295 -9.90 2.71 -21.53
CA GLU A 295 -10.23 3.46 -22.75
C GLU A 295 -9.06 4.34 -23.18
N TRP A 296 -8.66 5.32 -22.34
CA TRP A 296 -7.64 6.30 -22.70
C TRP A 296 -6.26 5.66 -22.91
N LEU A 297 -5.80 4.81 -21.98
CA LEU A 297 -4.50 4.15 -22.11
C LEU A 297 -4.41 3.31 -23.39
N PRO A 298 -5.29 2.32 -23.65
CA PRO A 298 -5.23 1.55 -24.89
C PRO A 298 -5.25 2.42 -26.16
N ALA A 299 -6.06 3.48 -26.20
CA ALA A 299 -6.15 4.38 -27.34
C ALA A 299 -4.88 5.21 -27.58
N ASN A 300 -4.09 5.49 -26.53
CA ASN A 300 -2.88 6.30 -26.59
C ASN A 300 -1.58 5.47 -26.60
N ARG A 301 -1.68 4.14 -26.71
CA ARG A 301 -0.53 3.25 -26.84
C ARG A 301 0.21 3.56 -28.14
N PRO A 302 1.53 3.81 -28.13
CA PRO A 302 2.29 3.98 -29.36
C PRO A 302 2.18 2.71 -30.21
N SER A 303 1.61 2.82 -31.40
CA SER A 303 1.60 1.72 -32.37
C SER A 303 3.04 1.30 -32.63
N ALA A 304 3.36 0.02 -32.44
CA ALA A 304 4.66 -0.52 -32.80
C ALA A 304 4.88 -0.29 -34.30
N THR A 305 5.70 0.70 -34.66
CA THR A 305 5.97 1.09 -36.05
C THR A 305 6.82 0.01 -36.73
N THR A 306 6.17 -0.75 -37.62
CA THR A 306 6.61 -1.21 -38.95
C THR A 306 8.13 -1.35 -39.21
N SER A 307 8.55 -2.58 -39.52
CA SER A 307 9.65 -2.83 -40.46
C SER A 307 9.11 -3.46 -41.75
N GLY A 308 9.25 -2.74 -42.87
CA GLY A 308 9.42 -3.31 -44.22
C GLY A 308 8.18 -3.86 -44.94
N THR A 309 7.57 -2.99 -45.75
CA THR A 309 7.08 -3.19 -47.13
C THR A 309 6.88 -4.63 -47.64
N GLU A 310 5.64 -5.01 -47.94
CA GLU A 310 5.14 -5.09 -49.32
C GLU A 310 3.62 -5.28 -49.31
N ALA A 311 2.95 -4.50 -50.16
CA ALA A 311 1.53 -4.62 -50.41
C ALA A 311 1.25 -5.93 -51.15
N ASN A 312 0.38 -6.77 -50.61
CA ASN A 312 -0.46 -7.64 -51.42
C ASN A 312 -1.83 -7.75 -50.77
N ASN A 313 -2.82 -7.31 -51.54
CA ASN A 313 -4.24 -7.42 -51.25
C ASN A 313 -4.64 -8.89 -51.09
N SER A 314 -5.18 -9.25 -49.95
CA SER A 314 -6.12 -10.37 -49.82
C SER A 314 -7.07 -10.07 -48.68
N SER A 315 -8.34 -9.93 -49.00
CA SER A 315 -9.41 -9.90 -48.01
C SER A 315 -9.47 -11.27 -47.34
N ASP A 316 -9.15 -11.36 -46.06
CA ASP A 316 -9.64 -12.46 -45.25
C ASP A 316 -10.02 -11.98 -43.86
N LYS A 317 -11.31 -12.16 -43.56
CA LYS A 317 -11.84 -12.10 -42.21
C LYS A 317 -11.24 -13.28 -41.46
N HIS A 318 -10.36 -13.01 -40.49
CA HIS A 318 -10.01 -14.02 -39.50
C HIS A 318 -10.08 -13.46 -38.08
N SER A 319 -10.90 -14.14 -37.28
CA SER A 319 -10.99 -14.04 -35.83
C SER A 319 -9.59 -14.11 -35.17
N PRO A 320 -9.40 -13.49 -34.00
CA PRO A 320 -8.17 -13.71 -33.23
C PRO A 320 -8.21 -15.14 -32.66
N ASP A 321 -7.39 -16.01 -33.23
CA ASP A 321 -7.05 -17.31 -32.64
C ASP A 321 -6.30 -17.07 -31.31
N PRO A 322 -6.50 -17.89 -30.26
CA PRO A 322 -5.88 -17.63 -28.95
C PRO A 322 -4.37 -17.82 -29.02
N GLU A 323 -3.61 -16.81 -28.58
CA GLU A 323 -2.15 -16.88 -28.45
C GLU A 323 -1.73 -18.16 -27.71
N HIS A 324 -0.79 -18.93 -28.27
CA HIS A 324 -0.28 -20.15 -27.65
C HIS A 324 0.31 -19.87 -26.24
N PRO A 325 -0.06 -20.64 -25.19
CA PRO A 325 0.27 -20.34 -23.79
C PRO A 325 1.77 -20.16 -23.49
N LYS A 326 2.64 -20.87 -24.22
CA LYS A 326 4.10 -20.80 -24.04
C LYS A 326 4.68 -19.47 -24.52
N ILE A 327 4.15 -18.91 -25.61
CA ILE A 327 4.62 -17.63 -26.18
C ILE A 327 4.20 -16.47 -25.26
N ALA A 328 2.98 -16.51 -24.74
CA ALA A 328 2.50 -15.55 -23.74
C ALA A 328 3.33 -15.62 -22.43
N SER A 329 3.61 -16.82 -21.91
CA SER A 329 4.43 -17.01 -20.70
C SER A 329 5.85 -16.44 -20.84
N MET A 330 6.51 -16.66 -21.99
CA MET A 330 7.85 -16.13 -22.25
C MET A 330 7.86 -14.59 -22.40
N LYS A 331 6.82 -14.02 -23.02
CA LYS A 331 6.63 -12.57 -23.13
C LYS A 331 6.46 -11.92 -21.75
N ASP A 332 5.69 -12.56 -20.87
CA ASP A 332 5.48 -12.13 -19.49
C ASP A 332 6.76 -12.21 -18.65
N ALA A 333 7.56 -13.27 -18.80
CA ALA A 333 8.83 -13.41 -18.09
C ALA A 333 9.82 -12.30 -18.47
N LYS A 334 9.95 -12.00 -19.78
CA LYS A 334 10.79 -10.91 -20.27
C LYS A 334 10.32 -9.53 -19.77
N ALA A 335 9.00 -9.30 -19.76
CA ALA A 335 8.41 -8.07 -19.24
C ALA A 335 8.70 -7.89 -17.73
N ARG A 336 8.61 -8.97 -16.94
CA ARG A 336 8.93 -8.94 -15.51
C ARG A 336 10.40 -8.63 -15.22
N ILE A 337 11.33 -9.19 -16.01
CA ILE A 337 12.77 -8.88 -15.89
C ILE A 337 13.03 -7.40 -16.19
N LYS A 338 12.46 -6.88 -17.29
CA LYS A 338 12.57 -5.46 -17.65
C LYS A 338 12.01 -4.56 -16.55
N LEU A 339 10.86 -4.94 -15.97
CA LEU A 339 10.25 -4.22 -14.86
C LEU A 339 11.13 -4.20 -13.61
N ARG A 340 11.73 -5.35 -13.25
CA ARG A 340 12.61 -5.46 -12.08
C ARG A 340 13.85 -4.58 -12.24
N ALA A 341 14.48 -4.60 -13.41
CA ALA A 341 15.61 -3.73 -13.73
C ALA A 341 15.22 -2.24 -13.61
N ARG A 342 14.09 -1.85 -14.22
CA ARG A 342 13.60 -0.48 -14.14
C ARG A 342 13.31 -0.04 -12.71
N ARG A 343 12.70 -0.91 -11.92
CA ARG A 343 12.41 -0.62 -10.51
C ARG A 343 13.69 -0.38 -9.71
N SER A 344 14.75 -1.15 -9.96
CA SER A 344 16.05 -0.93 -9.34
C SER A 344 16.62 0.45 -9.68
N GLU A 345 16.60 0.83 -10.96
CA GLU A 345 17.03 2.17 -11.42
C GLU A 345 16.23 3.28 -10.72
N LEU A 346 14.90 3.18 -10.71
CA LEU A 346 14.02 4.16 -10.09
C LEU A 346 14.17 4.24 -8.58
N ALA A 347 14.48 3.11 -7.91
CA ALA A 347 14.76 3.10 -6.48
C ALA A 347 16.04 3.89 -6.16
N GLN A 348 17.11 3.70 -6.93
CA GLN A 348 18.36 4.45 -6.76
C GLN A 348 18.21 5.94 -7.11
N GLU A 349 17.46 6.24 -8.17
CA GLU A 349 17.12 7.61 -8.56
C GLU A 349 16.31 8.29 -7.44
N ALA A 350 15.27 7.64 -6.91
CA ALA A 350 14.48 8.15 -5.80
C ALA A 350 15.31 8.36 -4.54
N ALA A 351 16.13 7.38 -4.17
CA ALA A 351 17.01 7.48 -3.01
C ALA A 351 17.99 8.66 -3.15
N THR A 352 18.44 8.97 -4.36
CA THR A 352 19.25 10.16 -4.63
C THR A 352 18.43 11.45 -4.55
N PHE A 353 17.34 11.53 -5.32
CA PHE A 353 16.52 12.73 -5.48
C PHE A 353 15.90 13.21 -4.15
N PHE A 354 15.49 12.28 -3.30
CA PHE A 354 14.91 12.57 -1.98
C PHE A 354 15.93 12.55 -0.84
N THR A 355 17.23 12.40 -1.14
CA THR A 355 18.31 12.37 -0.12
C THR A 355 18.09 11.25 0.91
N LYS A 356 17.74 10.06 0.42
CA LYS A 356 17.44 8.84 1.19
C LYS A 356 18.43 7.69 0.97
N ARG A 357 19.63 7.95 0.44
CA ARG A 357 20.63 6.90 0.11
C ARG A 357 21.04 6.06 1.32
N GLU A 358 21.35 6.69 2.43
CA GLU A 358 21.75 5.98 3.66
C GLU A 358 20.60 5.16 4.24
N GLU A 359 19.41 5.78 4.35
CA GLU A 359 18.20 5.09 4.81
C GLU A 359 17.87 3.89 3.91
N TYR A 360 18.00 4.05 2.59
CA TYR A 360 17.85 2.97 1.63
C TYR A 360 18.86 1.85 1.86
N ALA A 361 20.15 2.15 1.98
CA ALA A 361 21.19 1.15 2.20
C ALA A 361 20.93 0.36 3.49
N CYS A 362 20.67 1.04 4.60
CA CYS A 362 20.38 0.40 5.89
C CYS A 362 19.09 -0.45 5.83
N LYS A 363 18.01 0.07 5.24
CA LYS A 363 16.74 -0.67 5.11
C LYS A 363 16.89 -1.88 4.19
N HIS A 364 17.60 -1.72 3.07
CA HIS A 364 17.88 -2.80 2.12
C HIS A 364 18.72 -3.91 2.76
N GLU A 365 19.81 -3.57 3.44
CA GLU A 365 20.62 -4.54 4.18
C GLU A 365 19.80 -5.27 5.25
N ALA A 366 19.01 -4.52 6.03
CA ALA A 366 18.18 -5.08 7.08
C ALA A 366 17.11 -6.04 6.52
N ILE A 367 16.40 -5.67 5.45
CA ILE A 367 15.40 -6.56 4.85
C ILE A 367 16.06 -7.79 4.26
N VAL A 368 17.13 -7.66 3.46
CA VAL A 368 17.85 -8.81 2.88
C VAL A 368 18.28 -9.79 3.96
N ARG A 369 18.87 -9.28 5.05
CA ARG A 369 19.27 -10.11 6.20
C ARG A 369 18.07 -10.79 6.85
N ASN A 370 16.97 -10.08 7.09
CA ASN A 370 15.76 -10.64 7.69
C ASN A 370 15.13 -11.73 6.81
N VAL A 371 15.09 -11.52 5.49
CA VAL A 371 14.60 -12.49 4.51
C VAL A 371 15.44 -13.76 4.55
N ARG A 372 16.77 -13.61 4.43
CA ARG A 372 17.69 -14.75 4.50
C ARG A 372 17.58 -15.49 5.81
N ASN A 373 17.48 -14.78 6.94
CA ASN A 373 17.28 -15.37 8.25
C ASN A 373 15.97 -16.15 8.34
N ALA A 374 14.88 -15.64 7.77
CA ALA A 374 13.59 -16.32 7.78
C ALA A 374 13.60 -17.59 6.91
N ILE A 375 14.18 -17.52 5.72
CA ILE A 375 14.36 -18.68 4.83
C ILE A 375 15.22 -19.76 5.51
N ALA A 376 16.37 -19.37 6.07
CA ALA A 376 17.25 -20.29 6.80
C ALA A 376 16.51 -20.92 7.99
N SER A 377 15.75 -20.14 8.74
CA SER A 377 14.94 -20.65 9.87
C SER A 377 13.96 -21.73 9.44
N ASN A 378 13.31 -21.57 8.27
CA ASN A 378 12.39 -22.56 7.75
C ASN A 378 13.10 -23.84 7.31
N ILE A 379 14.23 -23.74 6.60
CA ILE A 379 15.03 -24.91 6.20
C ILE A 379 15.56 -25.65 7.44
N LEU A 380 16.09 -24.92 8.42
CA LEU A 380 16.56 -25.50 9.68
C LEU A 380 15.42 -26.18 10.44
N LYS A 381 14.22 -25.60 10.42
CA LYS A 381 13.05 -26.20 11.07
C LYS A 381 12.70 -27.56 10.48
N ASP A 382 12.79 -27.71 9.15
CA ASP A 382 12.58 -29.00 8.48
C ASP A 382 13.66 -30.01 8.86
N ILE A 383 14.92 -29.57 8.98
CA ILE A 383 16.03 -30.43 9.43
C ILE A 383 15.82 -30.87 10.88
N VAL A 384 15.50 -29.94 11.79
CA VAL A 384 15.24 -30.28 13.20
C VAL A 384 14.05 -31.24 13.32
N LYS A 385 13.01 -31.09 12.49
CA LYS A 385 11.90 -32.03 12.42
C LYS A 385 12.36 -33.45 12.04
N GLN A 386 13.22 -33.56 11.02
CA GLN A 386 13.78 -34.84 10.56
C GLN A 386 14.67 -35.49 11.64
N VAL A 387 15.56 -34.69 12.24
CA VAL A 387 16.55 -35.16 13.21
C VAL A 387 15.94 -35.54 14.56
N THR A 388 14.94 -34.78 15.03
CA THR A 388 14.34 -35.02 16.36
C THR A 388 13.12 -35.94 16.31
N GLY A 389 12.57 -36.20 15.12
CA GLY A 389 11.27 -36.86 14.95
C GLY A 389 10.08 -36.09 15.53
N LYS A 390 10.27 -34.84 15.98
CA LYS A 390 9.22 -34.03 16.63
C LYS A 390 8.46 -33.23 15.59
N ASN A 391 7.13 -33.30 15.67
CA ASN A 391 6.21 -32.50 14.85
C ASN A 391 5.59 -31.31 15.60
N ASP A 392 5.98 -31.08 16.86
CA ASP A 392 5.47 -29.98 17.68
C ASP A 392 6.15 -28.66 17.29
N ASN A 393 5.40 -27.81 16.59
CA ASN A 393 5.84 -26.50 16.12
C ASN A 393 6.39 -25.60 17.24
N LYS A 394 5.86 -25.69 18.47
CA LYS A 394 6.34 -24.87 19.60
C LYS A 394 7.74 -25.29 20.01
N LYS A 395 7.99 -26.60 20.07
CA LYS A 395 9.31 -27.17 20.40
C LYS A 395 10.33 -26.93 19.28
N LEU A 396 9.92 -27.06 18.02
CA LEU A 396 10.78 -26.74 16.89
C LEU A 396 11.19 -25.26 16.91
N ASN A 397 10.23 -24.35 17.12
CA ASN A 397 10.51 -22.91 17.21
C ASN A 397 11.32 -22.52 18.46
N GLU A 398 11.31 -23.33 19.53
CA GLU A 398 12.21 -23.17 20.69
C GLU A 398 13.66 -23.43 20.27
N ILE A 399 13.91 -24.56 19.58
CA ILE A 399 15.24 -24.94 19.09
C ILE A 399 15.75 -23.95 18.04
N ILE A 400 14.90 -23.51 17.09
CA ILE A 400 15.31 -22.52 16.09
C ILE A 400 15.66 -21.17 16.73
N ARG A 401 14.91 -20.72 17.74
CA ARG A 401 15.25 -19.50 18.46
C ARG A 401 16.57 -19.63 19.21
N ALA A 402 16.81 -20.78 19.83
CA ALA A 402 18.09 -21.09 20.47
C ALA A 402 19.24 -21.06 19.45
N PHE A 403 19.06 -21.73 18.30
CA PHE A 403 20.06 -21.74 17.23
C PHE A 403 20.37 -20.32 16.75
N LYS A 404 19.33 -19.51 16.50
CA LYS A 404 19.50 -18.11 16.06
C LYS A 404 20.20 -17.20 17.05
N ARG A 405 20.29 -17.58 18.32
CA ARG A 405 20.78 -16.75 19.42
C ARG A 405 22.15 -17.17 19.93
N PHE A 406 22.40 -18.48 19.95
CA PHE A 406 23.58 -19.06 20.58
C PHE A 406 24.54 -19.67 19.57
N VAL A 407 24.23 -19.71 18.27
CA VAL A 407 25.11 -20.32 17.26
C VAL A 407 25.78 -19.26 16.40
N ARG A 408 27.11 -19.22 16.42
CA ARG A 408 27.93 -18.43 15.51
C ARG A 408 28.25 -19.24 14.26
N VAL A 409 28.23 -18.59 13.10
CA VAL A 409 28.42 -19.24 11.81
C VAL A 409 29.73 -18.77 11.19
N HIS A 410 30.71 -19.67 11.08
CA HIS A 410 31.99 -19.40 10.42
C HIS A 410 32.03 -20.12 9.08
N ILE A 411 32.31 -19.37 8.01
CA ILE A 411 32.39 -19.89 6.64
C ILE A 411 33.80 -19.62 6.11
N SER A 412 34.52 -20.69 5.77
CA SER A 412 35.84 -20.58 5.13
C SER A 412 35.76 -21.10 3.69
N SER A 413 36.24 -20.31 2.74
CA SER A 413 36.50 -20.75 1.36
C SER A 413 38.00 -20.97 1.17
N SER A 414 38.40 -22.16 0.72
CA SER A 414 39.77 -22.39 0.28
C SER A 414 39.91 -21.90 -1.16
N GLN A 415 40.50 -20.72 -1.37
CA GLN A 415 41.02 -20.33 -2.69
C GLN A 415 42.46 -20.85 -2.84
N LEU A 416 42.75 -21.56 -3.92
CA LEU A 416 44.13 -21.76 -4.37
C LEU A 416 44.70 -20.39 -4.82
N PRO A 417 45.97 -20.07 -4.53
CA PRO A 417 46.53 -18.76 -4.85
C PRO A 417 46.88 -18.69 -6.33
N ASP A 418 46.46 -17.62 -7.01
CA ASP A 418 47.22 -17.12 -8.15
C ASP A 418 47.15 -15.59 -8.22
N GLY A 419 48.26 -15.02 -8.67
CA GLY A 419 48.70 -13.67 -8.32
C GLY A 419 48.04 -12.49 -9.03
N ASN A 420 48.20 -11.34 -8.38
CA ASN A 420 48.25 -9.96 -8.89
C ASN A 420 46.97 -9.23 -9.36
N ALA A 421 46.49 -8.36 -8.45
CA ALA A 421 46.14 -6.94 -8.59
C ALA A 421 45.53 -6.37 -9.90
N GLN A 422 44.29 -5.88 -9.84
CA GLN A 422 43.98 -4.43 -9.72
C GLN A 422 42.47 -4.20 -9.49
N SER A 423 42.19 -3.11 -8.79
CA SER A 423 40.91 -2.65 -8.23
C SER A 423 40.03 -1.86 -9.22
N GLU A 424 38.71 -2.14 -9.26
CA GLU A 424 37.60 -1.17 -9.46
C GLU A 424 36.20 -1.83 -9.26
N PRO A 425 35.11 -1.07 -9.00
CA PRO A 425 33.97 -1.53 -8.20
C PRO A 425 32.84 -2.23 -8.95
N ILE A 426 32.47 -3.40 -8.41
CA ILE A 426 31.17 -4.08 -8.29
C ILE A 426 30.10 -3.70 -9.34
N ALA A 427 30.14 -4.40 -10.47
CA ALA A 427 28.96 -4.77 -11.24
C ALA A 427 28.67 -6.26 -10.99
N VAL A 428 27.46 -6.58 -10.54
CA VAL A 428 26.98 -7.95 -10.34
C VAL A 428 26.86 -8.62 -11.71
N LEU A 429 27.91 -9.34 -12.10
CA LEU A 429 27.92 -10.21 -13.28
C LEU A 429 27.33 -11.56 -12.89
N ALA A 430 26.12 -11.81 -13.40
CA ALA A 430 25.51 -13.11 -13.47
C ALA A 430 26.29 -14.02 -14.43
N GLY A 431 26.51 -15.27 -14.00
CA GLY A 431 26.91 -16.36 -14.88
C GLY A 431 28.40 -16.67 -14.92
N ARG A 432 28.90 -17.36 -13.89
CA ARG A 432 29.92 -18.41 -14.06
C ARG A 432 29.59 -19.58 -13.14
N ASP A 433 29.59 -20.76 -13.72
CA ASP A 433 29.64 -22.03 -13.01
C ASP A 433 31.04 -22.13 -12.40
N GLU A 434 31.19 -21.62 -11.17
CA GLU A 434 32.46 -21.64 -10.44
C GLU A 434 32.68 -23.02 -9.82
N GLY A 435 33.87 -23.56 -10.08
CA GLY A 435 34.29 -24.89 -9.69
C GLY A 435 34.10 -25.19 -8.21
N LYS A 436 33.99 -26.49 -7.90
CA LYS A 436 33.89 -27.08 -6.56
C LYS A 436 35.06 -26.67 -5.64
N GLY A 437 35.09 -25.44 -5.15
CA GLY A 437 35.70 -25.13 -3.87
C GLY A 437 34.84 -25.77 -2.77
N LYS A 438 35.44 -26.59 -1.90
CA LYS A 438 34.73 -27.07 -0.71
C LYS A 438 34.55 -25.90 0.24
N THR A 439 33.41 -25.21 0.18
CA THR A 439 33.00 -24.29 1.24
C THR A 439 32.79 -25.10 2.51
N GLN A 440 33.55 -24.79 3.56
CA GLN A 440 33.41 -25.46 4.85
C GLN A 440 32.63 -24.54 5.80
N VAL A 441 31.56 -25.07 6.39
CA VAL A 441 30.75 -24.41 7.42
C VAL A 441 31.17 -24.94 8.78
N VAL A 442 31.50 -24.04 9.70
CA VAL A 442 31.79 -24.36 11.11
C VAL A 442 30.75 -23.65 11.98
N LEU A 443 30.15 -24.41 12.90
CA LEU A 443 29.09 -23.94 13.81
C LEU A 443 29.59 -24.06 15.25
N GLU A 444 29.53 -22.96 15.99
CA GLU A 444 30.00 -22.89 17.37
C GLU A 444 28.91 -22.36 18.30
N ILE A 445 28.77 -23.00 19.47
CA ILE A 445 27.87 -22.53 20.53
C ILE A 445 28.57 -21.43 21.32
N SER A 446 27.88 -20.31 21.51
CA SER A 446 28.31 -19.17 22.31
C SER A 446 27.36 -18.99 23.48
N GLU A 447 27.88 -18.97 24.71
CA GLU A 447 27.06 -18.85 25.93
C GLU A 447 26.44 -17.46 26.12
N GLU A 448 27.05 -16.41 25.56
CA GLU A 448 26.64 -15.01 25.78
C GLU A 448 25.33 -14.63 25.08
N GLY A 449 24.90 -15.41 24.07
CA GLY A 449 23.58 -15.35 23.44
C GLY A 449 23.11 -13.97 22.94
N HIS A 450 23.11 -13.73 21.63
CA HIS A 450 22.71 -12.43 21.07
C HIS A 450 21.20 -12.32 20.74
N PRO A 451 20.64 -11.12 20.56
CA PRO A 451 19.29 -10.94 20.01
C PRO A 451 19.09 -11.65 18.67
N ASP A 452 17.86 -12.10 18.38
CA ASP A 452 17.51 -12.69 17.07
C ASP A 452 17.75 -11.70 15.90
N THR A 453 17.73 -10.40 16.20
CA THR A 453 18.06 -9.33 15.26
C THR A 453 19.53 -9.26 14.90
N GLU A 454 20.43 -9.94 15.61
CA GLU A 454 21.87 -10.04 15.30
C GLU A 454 22.21 -11.40 14.68
N SER A 455 21.20 -12.23 14.42
CA SER A 455 21.40 -13.59 13.92
C SER A 455 22.07 -13.64 12.55
N GLU A 456 23.12 -14.46 12.48
CA GLU A 456 23.90 -14.74 11.28
C GLU A 456 23.40 -15.97 10.51
N VAL A 457 22.30 -16.61 10.92
CA VAL A 457 21.85 -17.89 10.31
C VAL A 457 21.58 -17.79 8.80
N GLY A 458 21.27 -16.61 8.28
CA GLY A 458 21.11 -16.34 6.86
C GLY A 458 22.41 -16.43 6.05
N THR A 459 23.58 -16.44 6.69
CA THR A 459 24.88 -16.68 6.03
C THR A 459 25.01 -18.13 5.58
N LEU A 460 24.28 -19.06 6.19
CA LEU A 460 24.24 -20.48 5.81
C LEU A 460 23.64 -20.73 4.42
N LEU A 461 22.99 -19.73 3.82
CA LEU A 461 22.30 -19.90 2.55
C LEU A 461 23.20 -19.58 1.35
N ARG A 462 23.16 -20.44 0.35
CA ARG A 462 23.55 -20.12 -1.03
C ARG A 462 22.31 -19.82 -1.86
N GLU A 463 22.47 -18.87 -2.77
CA GLU A 463 21.48 -18.55 -3.77
C GLU A 463 21.77 -19.34 -5.05
N ARG A 464 20.73 -19.85 -5.71
CA ARG A 464 20.80 -20.48 -7.02
C ARG A 464 19.63 -19.99 -7.86
N GLN A 465 19.90 -19.51 -9.06
CA GLN A 465 18.86 -19.26 -10.05
C GLN A 465 18.45 -20.59 -10.68
N VAL A 466 17.16 -20.89 -10.64
CA VAL A 466 16.56 -22.08 -11.21
C VAL A 466 15.51 -21.62 -12.21
N THR A 467 15.55 -22.14 -13.42
CA THR A 467 14.50 -21.88 -14.41
C THR A 467 13.44 -22.98 -14.28
N ASP A 468 12.19 -22.60 -14.05
CA ASP A 468 11.07 -23.55 -14.02
C ASP A 468 10.71 -24.06 -15.43
N GLU A 469 9.78 -25.02 -15.49
CA GLU A 469 9.31 -25.64 -16.75
C GLU A 469 8.61 -24.64 -17.69
N GLU A 470 8.18 -23.49 -17.15
CA GLU A 470 7.54 -22.40 -17.88
C GLU A 470 8.53 -21.30 -18.32
N GLY A 471 9.83 -21.50 -18.09
CA GLY A 471 10.90 -20.58 -18.47
C GLY A 471 11.09 -19.41 -17.50
N ARG A 472 10.47 -19.44 -16.31
CA ARG A 472 10.61 -18.39 -15.30
C ARG A 472 11.85 -18.66 -14.46
N VAL A 473 12.68 -17.64 -14.32
CA VAL A 473 13.85 -17.69 -13.46
C VAL A 473 13.41 -17.39 -12.02
N GLU A 474 13.51 -18.39 -11.16
CA GLU A 474 13.23 -18.31 -9.73
C GLU A 474 14.52 -18.43 -8.92
N THR A 475 14.62 -17.60 -7.88
CA THR A 475 15.72 -17.64 -6.95
C THR A 475 15.44 -18.69 -5.86
N ARG A 476 16.20 -19.79 -5.88
CA ARG A 476 16.15 -20.84 -4.87
C ARG A 476 17.26 -20.66 -3.85
N TYR A 477 16.94 -20.95 -2.59
CA TYR A 477 17.89 -20.92 -1.48
C TYR A 477 18.13 -22.33 -0.96
N ASP A 478 19.40 -22.72 -0.89
CA ASP A 478 19.84 -23.99 -0.31
C ASP A 478 20.89 -23.71 0.79
N LEU A 479 21.14 -24.68 1.69
CA LEU A 479 22.26 -24.56 2.63
C LEU A 479 23.61 -24.73 1.91
N LEU A 480 24.63 -23.99 2.35
CA LEU A 480 26.00 -24.10 1.86
C LEU A 480 26.57 -25.51 2.08
N ASP A 481 26.35 -26.08 3.26
CA ASP A 481 26.75 -27.43 3.63
C ASP A 481 25.65 -28.10 4.45
N ARG A 482 24.68 -28.70 3.74
CA ARG A 482 23.51 -29.32 4.37
C ARG A 482 23.88 -30.47 5.29
N ASP A 483 24.87 -31.28 4.91
CA ASP A 483 25.23 -32.49 5.65
C ASP A 483 25.92 -32.14 6.98
N THR A 484 26.83 -31.16 6.95
CA THR A 484 27.47 -30.64 8.17
C THR A 484 26.46 -29.99 9.10
N VAL A 485 25.58 -29.12 8.58
CA VAL A 485 24.53 -28.47 9.40
C VAL A 485 23.58 -29.50 10.02
N THR A 486 23.17 -30.51 9.24
CA THR A 486 22.28 -31.58 9.71
C THR A 486 22.94 -32.43 10.80
N SER A 487 24.18 -32.85 10.58
CA SER A 487 24.94 -33.66 11.54
C SER A 487 25.21 -32.89 12.84
N TRP A 488 25.56 -31.61 12.74
CA TRP A 488 25.76 -30.74 13.89
C TRP A 488 24.47 -30.54 14.69
N LEU A 489 23.35 -30.28 14.02
CA LEU A 489 22.05 -30.17 14.70
C LEU A 489 21.67 -31.46 15.42
N ALA A 490 21.96 -32.63 14.83
CA ALA A 490 21.71 -33.92 15.46
C ALA A 490 22.48 -34.12 16.78
N GLN A 491 23.69 -33.56 16.87
CA GLN A 491 24.54 -33.66 18.06
C GLN A 491 24.19 -32.60 19.12
N ASN A 492 23.76 -31.40 18.72
CA ASN A 492 23.74 -30.23 19.60
C ASN A 492 22.35 -29.66 19.94
N TRP A 493 21.26 -30.19 19.36
CA TRP A 493 19.92 -29.60 19.57
C TRP A 493 19.43 -29.64 21.02
N GLU A 494 19.87 -30.62 21.82
CA GLU A 494 19.50 -30.72 23.25
C GLU A 494 20.16 -29.62 24.07
N GLU A 495 21.44 -29.36 23.84
CA GLU A 495 22.20 -28.30 24.49
C GLU A 495 21.61 -26.92 24.18
N LEU A 496 21.30 -26.63 22.91
CA LEU A 496 20.63 -25.40 22.51
C LEU A 496 19.30 -25.19 23.26
N LYS A 497 18.53 -26.26 23.41
CA LYS A 497 17.27 -26.21 24.13
C LYS A 497 17.46 -25.91 25.62
N VAL A 498 18.53 -26.42 26.23
CA VAL A 498 18.88 -26.11 27.63
C VAL A 498 19.23 -24.63 27.78
N LEU A 499 20.07 -24.08 26.90
CA LEU A 499 20.46 -22.66 26.92
C LEU A 499 19.25 -21.72 26.80
N GLU A 500 18.34 -21.98 25.87
CA GLU A 500 17.12 -21.19 25.68
C GLU A 500 16.19 -21.24 26.91
N ARG A 501 16.13 -22.38 27.61
CA ARG A 501 15.34 -22.53 28.83
C ARG A 501 15.96 -21.83 30.02
N GLN A 502 17.27 -21.94 30.19
CA GLN A 502 18.02 -21.25 31.25
C GLN A 502 17.80 -19.74 31.15
N LYS A 503 17.87 -19.19 29.93
CA LYS A 503 17.62 -17.77 29.68
C LYS A 503 16.20 -17.35 30.04
N ARG A 504 15.18 -18.15 29.68
CA ARG A 504 13.78 -17.83 30.04
C ARG A 504 13.59 -17.80 31.55
N LYS A 505 14.26 -18.69 32.27
CA LYS A 505 14.22 -18.73 33.73
C LYS A 505 14.85 -17.47 34.33
N THR A 506 16.05 -17.08 33.90
CA THR A 506 16.71 -15.86 34.37
C THR A 506 15.93 -14.59 34.04
N ALA A 507 15.28 -14.52 32.86
CA ALA A 507 14.39 -13.40 32.52
C ALA A 507 13.16 -13.32 33.44
N THR A 508 12.54 -14.46 33.75
CA THR A 508 11.37 -14.53 34.65
C THR A 508 11.75 -14.12 36.07
N ASP A 509 12.93 -14.55 36.55
CA ASP A 509 13.43 -14.21 37.88
C ASP A 509 13.80 -12.71 37.98
N ALA A 510 14.28 -12.10 36.89
CA ALA A 510 14.57 -10.67 36.81
C ALA A 510 13.29 -9.81 36.80
N ASP A 511 12.26 -10.21 36.05
CA ASP A 511 10.97 -9.51 36.04
C ASP A 511 10.26 -9.61 37.40
N GLY A 512 10.31 -10.77 38.06
CA GLY A 512 9.78 -10.97 39.41
C GLY A 512 10.44 -10.06 40.45
N ARG A 513 11.78 -9.93 40.40
CA ARG A 513 12.52 -8.98 41.28
C ARG A 513 12.20 -7.52 40.98
N THR A 514 11.97 -7.17 39.71
CA THR A 514 11.65 -5.81 39.28
C THR A 514 10.23 -5.40 39.70
N GLN A 515 9.28 -6.34 39.74
CA GLN A 515 7.94 -6.10 40.28
C GLN A 515 7.93 -5.99 41.81
N GLN A 516 8.74 -6.79 42.51
CA GLN A 516 8.87 -6.72 43.97
C GLN A 516 9.49 -5.38 44.43
N SER A 517 10.52 -4.90 43.73
CA SER A 517 11.16 -3.59 43.98
C SER A 517 10.31 -2.37 43.64
N ARG A 518 9.15 -2.53 42.99
CA ARG A 518 8.19 -1.44 42.71
C ARG A 518 7.04 -1.39 43.72
N LEU A 519 6.96 -2.36 44.62
CA LEU A 519 5.95 -2.47 45.66
C LEU A 519 6.50 -2.16 47.06
N ASP A 520 7.83 -2.01 47.17
CA ASP A 520 8.57 -1.42 48.30
C ASP A 520 8.93 0.03 47.96
#